data_AF-A0A7W5V8N9-F1
#
_entry.id   AF-A0A7W5V8N9-F1
#
_cell.length_a   1.000
_cell.length_b   1.000
_cell.length_c   1.000
_cell.angle_alpha   90.00
_cell.angle_beta   90.00
_cell.angle_gamma   90.00
#
_symmetry.space_group_name_H-M   'P 1'
#
loop_
_entity.id
_entity.type
_entity.pdbx_description
1 polymer ?
#
loop_
_entity_poly.entity_id
_entity_poly.type
_entity_poly.pdbx_seq_one_letter_code
_entity_poly.pdbx_strand_id
1 'polypeptide(L)'
;MNRTDRLYALVEDLRAISPRCRSARQLAERFEVSVRTIERDIAALQESGVPIYAEPGRSGGYAVDKNHSLPPLNFTPAEAVAIAIALSRAGDQPFGRQARSALRKVVAAMPGSEGELARELASRVQLVAPVETGEEIQPLGRAGVSRVIEDALLRRRVLRLDYADRKGALTSRDVEPGVFLGGRGGFWYLVAWCRLRDDVRVFRLDRIASASVSDERCPDRPLEGYVTDVPDMIVHGTLLD
;
A
#
# COMPACT_ATOMS: atom_id res chain seq x y z
N MET A 1 -8.37 21.67 26.63
CA MET A 1 -7.67 21.07 25.47
C MET A 1 -6.22 20.77 25.85
N ASN A 2 -5.71 19.55 25.63
CA ASN A 2 -4.29 19.24 25.84
C ASN A 2 -3.44 19.98 24.79
N ARG A 3 -2.18 20.28 25.12
CA ARG A 3 -1.24 20.98 24.22
C ARG A 3 -1.08 20.26 22.89
N THR A 4 -0.93 18.93 22.89
CA THR A 4 -0.77 18.15 21.65
C THR A 4 -1.97 18.30 20.72
N ASP A 5 -3.19 18.17 21.25
CA ASP A 5 -4.41 18.35 20.46
C ASP A 5 -4.51 19.78 19.90
N ARG A 6 -4.11 20.78 20.70
CA ARG A 6 -4.09 22.18 20.26
C ARG A 6 -3.09 22.43 19.15
N LEU A 7 -1.89 21.84 19.23
CA LEU A 7 -0.86 21.95 18.19
C LEU A 7 -1.35 21.36 16.86
N TYR A 8 -1.98 20.18 16.89
CA TYR A 8 -2.60 19.59 15.71
C TYR A 8 -3.71 20.47 15.16
N ALA A 9 -4.63 20.94 16.01
CA ALA A 9 -5.75 21.76 15.58
C ALA A 9 -5.31 23.12 15.03
N LEU A 10 -4.23 23.72 15.54
CA LEU A 10 -3.63 24.95 15.01
C LEU A 10 -3.14 24.76 13.57
N VAL A 11 -2.42 23.67 13.30
CA VAL A 11 -1.91 23.38 11.96
C VAL A 11 -3.06 23.19 10.97
N GLU A 12 -4.08 22.43 11.35
CA GLU A 12 -5.24 22.17 10.49
C GLU A 12 -6.08 23.43 10.24
N ASP A 13 -6.25 24.29 11.25
CA ASP A 13 -6.95 25.56 11.07
C ASP A 13 -6.23 26.49 10.09
N LEU A 14 -4.90 26.62 10.22
CA LEU A 14 -4.10 27.43 9.30
C LEU A 14 -4.06 26.83 7.88
N ARG A 15 -4.02 25.49 7.74
CA ARG A 15 -4.11 24.80 6.44
C ARG A 15 -5.43 25.05 5.74
N ALA A 16 -6.54 25.02 6.48
CA ALA A 16 -7.88 25.19 5.92
C ALA A 16 -8.09 26.57 5.27
N ILE A 17 -7.47 27.61 5.81
CA ILE A 17 -7.64 28.99 5.33
C ILE A 17 -6.53 29.46 4.38
N SER A 18 -5.37 28.79 4.38
CA SER A 18 -4.21 29.16 3.56
C SER A 18 -4.59 29.30 2.06
N PRO A 19 -4.11 30.35 1.36
CA PRO A 19 -3.01 31.25 1.74
C PRO A 19 -3.42 32.41 2.67
N ARG A 20 -4.68 32.49 3.11
CA ARG A 20 -5.10 33.54 4.06
C ARG A 20 -4.48 33.30 5.43
N CYS A 21 -4.15 34.40 6.10
CA CYS A 21 -3.59 34.38 7.45
C CYS A 21 -4.66 34.48 8.54
N ARG A 22 -4.31 34.01 9.74
CA ARG A 22 -5.01 34.36 11.00
C ARG A 22 -4.06 35.03 11.96
N SER A 23 -4.51 36.13 12.57
CA SER A 23 -3.74 36.81 13.61
C SER A 23 -3.64 35.96 14.89
N ALA A 24 -2.61 36.21 15.69
CA ALA A 24 -2.43 35.56 16.99
C ALA A 24 -3.66 35.75 17.92
N ARG A 25 -4.32 36.91 17.84
CA ARG A 25 -5.54 37.21 18.60
C ARG A 25 -6.72 36.35 18.16
N GLN A 26 -6.94 36.19 16.86
CA GLN A 26 -8.03 35.33 16.35
C GLN A 26 -7.83 33.85 16.71
N LEU A 27 -6.58 33.38 16.69
CA LEU A 27 -6.25 32.02 17.12
C LEU A 27 -6.46 31.87 18.64
N ALA A 28 -6.05 32.87 19.42
CA ALA A 28 -6.22 32.89 20.88
C ALA A 28 -7.69 32.81 21.28
N GLU A 29 -8.55 33.61 20.63
CA GLU A 29 -10.00 33.57 20.82
C GLU A 29 -10.60 32.21 20.43
N ARG A 30 -10.18 31.65 19.28
CA ARG A 30 -10.71 30.39 18.75
C ARG A 30 -10.34 29.17 19.60
N PHE A 31 -9.12 29.14 20.14
CA PHE A 31 -8.62 28.03 20.94
C PHE A 31 -8.75 28.28 22.45
N GLU A 32 -9.38 29.39 22.86
CA GLU A 32 -9.62 29.79 24.25
C GLU A 32 -8.33 29.81 25.10
N VAL A 33 -7.28 30.40 24.54
CA VAL A 33 -5.96 30.53 25.20
C VAL A 33 -5.41 31.95 25.07
N SER A 34 -4.36 32.28 25.81
CA SER A 34 -3.70 33.58 25.67
C SER A 34 -2.96 33.71 24.33
N VAL A 35 -2.81 34.94 23.84
CA VAL A 35 -1.97 35.26 22.66
C VAL A 35 -0.54 34.73 22.84
N ARG A 36 0.02 34.90 24.04
CA ARG A 36 1.35 34.37 24.40
C ARG A 36 1.44 32.84 24.28
N THR A 37 0.33 32.13 24.51
CA THR A 37 0.26 30.67 24.33
C THR A 37 0.30 30.31 22.85
N ILE A 38 -0.47 31.01 22.02
CA ILE A 38 -0.45 30.83 20.56
C ILE A 38 0.94 31.09 19.99
N GLU A 39 1.56 32.21 20.31
CA GLU A 39 2.90 32.56 19.82
C GLU A 39 3.93 31.48 20.19
N ARG A 40 3.84 30.95 21.42
CA ARG A 40 4.74 29.89 21.90
C ARG A 40 4.48 28.54 21.21
N ASP A 41 3.22 28.23 20.92
CA ASP A 41 2.84 27.01 20.19
C ASP A 41 3.21 27.11 18.71
N ILE A 42 3.04 28.27 18.07
CA ILE A 42 3.50 28.54 16.69
C ILE A 42 5.02 28.39 16.61
N ALA A 43 5.78 28.97 17.55
CA ALA A 43 7.22 28.81 17.61
C ALA A 43 7.63 27.34 17.71
N ALA A 44 6.99 26.56 18.59
CA ALA A 44 7.24 25.13 18.72
C ALA A 44 6.91 24.35 17.43
N LEU A 45 5.84 24.72 16.72
CA LEU A 45 5.49 24.12 15.42
C LEU A 45 6.55 24.44 14.36
N GLN A 46 7.02 25.68 14.30
CA GLN A 46 8.09 26.11 13.39
C GLN A 46 9.40 25.36 13.68
N GLU A 47 9.79 25.24 14.96
CA GLU A 47 10.95 24.44 15.39
C GLU A 47 10.82 22.96 15.01
N SER A 48 9.60 22.42 15.00
CA SER A 48 9.33 21.05 14.55
C SER A 48 9.27 20.86 13.02
N GLY A 49 9.44 21.95 12.25
CA GLY A 49 9.48 21.92 10.78
C GLY A 49 8.13 22.10 10.09
N VAL A 50 7.08 22.52 10.79
CA VAL A 50 5.83 22.93 10.12
C VAL A 50 6.07 24.26 9.41
N PRO A 51 5.75 24.38 8.09
CA PRO A 51 6.09 25.55 7.30
C PRO A 51 5.10 26.71 7.55
N ILE A 52 5.06 27.19 8.79
CA ILE A 52 4.27 28.35 9.20
C ILE A 52 5.10 29.61 8.96
N TYR A 53 4.57 30.56 8.22
CA TYR A 53 5.16 31.89 8.05
C TYR A 53 4.24 32.95 8.65
N ALA A 54 4.82 34.10 8.98
CA ALA A 54 4.09 35.27 9.47
C ALA A 54 4.07 36.35 8.40
N GLU A 55 2.88 36.82 8.04
CA GLU A 55 2.72 38.04 7.24
C GLU A 55 2.67 39.26 8.17
N PRO A 56 3.58 40.23 8.02
CA PRO A 56 3.56 41.45 8.80
C PRO A 56 2.43 42.40 8.36
N GLY A 57 2.02 43.31 9.25
CA GLY A 57 1.06 44.38 8.96
C GLY A 57 -0.24 44.29 9.76
N ARG A 58 -1.11 45.30 9.61
CA ARG A 58 -2.34 45.46 10.42
C ARG A 58 -3.37 44.35 10.19
N SER A 59 -3.35 43.73 9.01
CA SER A 59 -4.15 42.56 8.63
C SER A 59 -3.32 41.27 8.55
N GLY A 60 -2.07 41.31 9.03
CA GLY A 60 -1.14 40.19 9.01
C GLY A 60 -1.49 39.09 10.02
N GLY A 61 -0.75 37.98 9.96
CA GLY A 61 -0.97 36.83 10.82
C GLY A 61 -0.14 35.64 10.38
N TYR A 62 -0.48 34.46 10.90
CA TYR A 62 0.18 33.21 10.56
C TYR A 62 -0.57 32.50 9.43
N ALA A 63 0.18 31.88 8.53
CA ALA A 63 -0.33 30.98 7.50
C ALA A 63 0.63 29.79 7.32
N VAL A 64 0.09 28.68 6.84
CA VAL A 64 0.89 27.50 6.44
C VAL A 64 1.16 27.59 4.95
N ASP A 65 2.42 27.45 4.55
CA ASP A 65 2.79 27.32 3.15
C ASP A 65 2.37 25.93 2.63
N LYS A 66 1.34 25.90 1.78
CA LYS A 66 0.83 24.69 1.14
C LYS A 66 1.82 24.06 0.15
N ASN A 67 2.82 24.81 -0.31
CA ASN A 67 3.80 24.33 -1.28
C ASN A 67 4.92 23.48 -0.64
N HIS A 68 5.06 23.52 0.69
CA HIS A 68 6.15 22.84 1.42
C HIS A 68 5.73 21.53 2.13
N SER A 69 4.46 21.13 2.06
CA SER A 69 4.00 19.84 2.59
C SER A 69 2.75 19.38 1.85
N LEU A 70 2.69 18.09 1.53
CA LEU A 70 1.41 17.47 1.17
C LEU A 70 0.41 17.68 2.33
N PRO A 71 -0.87 17.99 2.04
CA PRO A 71 -1.91 17.98 3.07
C PRO A 71 -2.02 16.58 3.72
N PRO A 72 -2.68 16.44 4.88
CA PRO A 72 -2.98 15.12 5.44
C PRO A 72 -3.69 14.27 4.39
N LEU A 73 -3.09 13.13 4.03
CA LEU A 73 -3.68 12.16 3.13
C LEU A 73 -4.26 11.02 3.96
N ASN A 74 -5.54 10.73 3.76
CA ASN A 74 -6.18 9.56 4.33
C ASN A 74 -6.09 8.43 3.30
N PHE A 75 -5.38 7.37 3.65
CA PHE A 75 -5.30 6.14 2.85
C PHE A 75 -6.09 5.04 3.52
N THR A 76 -6.80 4.26 2.73
CA THR A 76 -7.30 2.95 3.17
C THR A 76 -6.13 1.98 3.36
N PRO A 77 -6.31 0.90 4.17
CA PRO A 77 -5.26 -0.10 4.34
C PRO A 77 -4.77 -0.71 3.01
N ALA A 78 -5.67 -0.93 2.05
CA ALA A 78 -5.31 -1.45 0.73
C ALA A 78 -4.47 -0.46 -0.09
N GLU A 79 -4.80 0.84 -0.06
CA GLU A 79 -4.01 1.88 -0.74
C GLU A 79 -2.63 2.02 -0.11
N ALA A 80 -2.53 1.94 1.22
CA ALA A 80 -1.25 1.99 1.93
C ALA A 80 -0.34 0.81 1.56
N VAL A 81 -0.90 -0.40 1.45
CA VAL A 81 -0.18 -1.59 0.95
C VAL A 81 0.26 -1.42 -0.49
N ALA A 82 -0.62 -0.93 -1.38
CA ALA A 82 -0.28 -0.70 -2.78
C ALA A 82 0.87 0.30 -2.93
N ILE A 83 0.85 1.40 -2.18
CA ILE A 83 1.93 2.39 -2.14
C ILE A 83 3.21 1.76 -1.59
N ALA A 84 3.13 0.95 -0.53
CA ALA A 84 4.28 0.28 0.06
C ALA A 84 4.95 -0.68 -0.95
N ILE A 85 4.17 -1.45 -1.70
CA ILE A 85 4.64 -2.35 -2.77
C ILE A 85 5.28 -1.54 -3.90
N ALA A 86 4.68 -0.42 -4.31
CA ALA A 86 5.25 0.43 -5.35
C ALA A 86 6.61 1.03 -4.91
N LEU A 87 6.70 1.49 -3.67
CA LEU A 87 7.92 2.11 -3.13
C LEU A 87 9.03 1.10 -2.84
N SER A 88 8.71 -0.16 -2.51
CA SER A 88 9.72 -1.21 -2.33
C SER A 88 10.44 -1.56 -3.64
N ARG A 89 9.80 -1.31 -4.80
CA ARG A 89 10.35 -1.53 -6.15
C ARG A 89 11.33 -0.44 -6.60
N ALA A 90 11.47 0.65 -5.85
CA ALA A 90 12.28 1.79 -6.28
C ALA A 90 13.80 1.51 -6.37
N GLY A 91 14.30 0.40 -5.79
CA GLY A 91 15.68 -0.08 -5.99
C GLY A 91 16.77 1.01 -5.94
N ASP A 92 17.66 0.99 -6.94
CA ASP A 92 18.69 2.01 -7.22
C ASP A 92 18.24 3.04 -8.27
N GLN A 93 16.93 3.19 -8.48
CA GLN A 93 16.40 4.20 -9.40
C GLN A 93 16.61 5.62 -8.86
N PRO A 94 16.54 6.64 -9.73
CA PRO A 94 16.45 8.02 -9.28
C PRO A 94 15.36 8.17 -8.21
N PHE A 95 15.68 8.85 -7.11
CA PHE A 95 14.84 8.98 -5.92
C PHE A 95 14.63 7.71 -5.07
N GLY A 96 15.38 6.61 -5.30
CA GLY A 96 15.27 5.38 -4.50
C GLY A 96 15.48 5.60 -2.98
N ARG A 97 16.37 6.52 -2.59
CA ARG A 97 16.55 6.93 -1.18
C ARG A 97 15.28 7.59 -0.60
N GLN A 98 14.62 8.43 -1.39
CA GLN A 98 13.38 9.11 -1.04
C GLN A 98 12.23 8.11 -0.98
N ALA A 99 12.18 7.13 -1.89
CA ALA A 99 11.20 6.06 -1.85
C ALA A 99 11.34 5.19 -0.59
N ARG A 100 12.57 4.82 -0.19
CA ARG A 100 12.85 4.15 1.09
C ARG A 100 12.45 4.99 2.30
N SER A 101 12.56 6.32 2.21
CA SER A 101 12.10 7.24 3.24
C SER A 101 10.57 7.28 3.32
N ALA A 102 9.90 7.39 2.17
CA ALA A 102 8.45 7.39 2.08
C ALA A 102 7.84 6.06 2.57
N LEU A 103 8.45 4.92 2.21
CA LEU A 103 8.02 3.60 2.67
C LEU A 103 8.06 3.51 4.21
N ARG A 104 9.14 3.98 4.83
CA ARG A 104 9.24 4.04 6.30
C ARG A 104 8.15 4.90 6.92
N LYS A 105 7.79 6.03 6.30
CA LYS A 105 6.70 6.90 6.77
C LYS A 105 5.33 6.23 6.65
N VAL A 106 5.06 5.55 5.53
CA VAL A 106 3.80 4.82 5.31
C VAL A 106 3.65 3.69 6.33
N VAL A 107 4.70 2.88 6.53
CA VAL A 107 4.68 1.78 7.52
C VAL A 107 4.53 2.31 8.95
N ALA A 108 5.22 3.39 9.31
CA ALA A 108 5.12 4.00 10.63
C ALA A 108 3.73 4.63 10.90
N ALA A 109 3.03 5.07 9.85
CA ALA A 109 1.70 5.67 9.94
C ALA A 109 0.56 4.64 10.07
N MET A 110 0.86 3.33 10.03
CA MET A 110 -0.13 2.24 10.18
C MET A 110 -0.01 1.55 11.56
N PRO A 111 -0.47 2.16 12.67
CA PRO A 111 -0.52 1.50 13.97
C PRO A 111 -1.70 0.50 14.06
N GLY A 112 -1.60 -0.47 14.98
CA GLY A 112 -2.70 -1.38 15.32
C GLY A 112 -3.02 -2.44 14.25
N SER A 113 -4.29 -2.88 14.24
CA SER A 113 -4.79 -3.98 13.38
C SER A 113 -4.68 -3.69 11.88
N GLU A 114 -4.72 -2.42 11.47
CA GLU A 114 -4.52 -2.02 10.06
C GLU A 114 -3.07 -2.24 9.62
N GLY A 115 -2.11 -1.98 10.51
CA GLY A 115 -0.70 -2.29 10.28
C GLY A 115 -0.40 -3.79 10.26
N GLU A 116 -1.13 -4.59 11.05
CA GLU A 116 -1.05 -6.06 10.99
C GLU A 116 -1.62 -6.61 9.69
N LEU A 117 -2.80 -6.15 9.27
CA LEU A 117 -3.38 -6.53 7.97
C LEU A 117 -2.46 -6.11 6.82
N ALA A 118 -1.87 -4.91 6.88
CA ALA A 118 -0.92 -4.47 5.87
C ALA A 118 0.34 -5.32 5.82
N ARG A 119 0.88 -5.75 6.99
CA ARG A 119 2.02 -6.69 7.06
C ARG A 119 1.63 -8.09 6.57
N GLU A 120 0.44 -8.58 6.91
CA GLU A 120 -0.10 -9.85 6.40
C GLU A 120 -0.21 -9.80 4.87
N LEU A 121 -0.80 -8.75 4.32
CA LEU A 121 -0.92 -8.55 2.88
C LEU A 121 0.44 -8.41 2.19
N ALA A 122 1.37 -7.66 2.78
CA ALA A 122 2.72 -7.53 2.26
C ALA A 122 3.48 -8.86 2.29
N SER A 123 3.29 -9.71 3.31
CA SER A 123 3.92 -11.04 3.38
C SER A 123 3.45 -11.99 2.28
N ARG A 124 2.24 -11.76 1.75
CA ARG A 124 1.65 -12.52 0.64
C ARG A 124 2.06 -12.01 -0.74
N VAL A 125 2.85 -10.95 -0.83
CA VAL A 125 3.39 -10.42 -2.08
C VAL A 125 4.90 -10.57 -2.05
N GLN A 126 5.42 -11.49 -2.85
CA GLN A 126 6.85 -11.75 -2.93
C GLN A 126 7.38 -11.47 -4.35
N LEU A 127 8.59 -10.93 -4.42
CA LEU A 127 9.26 -10.61 -5.68
C LEU A 127 10.51 -11.49 -5.78
N VAL A 128 10.55 -12.33 -6.82
CA VAL A 128 11.62 -13.34 -6.99
C VAL A 128 12.86 -12.77 -7.72
N ALA A 129 12.76 -11.58 -8.30
CA ALA A 129 13.90 -10.92 -8.95
C ALA A 129 13.82 -9.39 -8.83
N PRO A 130 14.97 -8.69 -8.83
CA PRO A 130 15.01 -7.26 -9.12
C PRO A 130 14.34 -7.06 -10.48
N VAL A 131 13.40 -6.12 -10.56
CA VAL A 131 12.83 -5.69 -11.83
C VAL A 131 13.97 -5.05 -12.61
N GLU A 132 14.47 -5.72 -13.65
CA GLU A 132 15.46 -5.11 -14.53
C GLU A 132 14.84 -3.87 -15.20
N THR A 133 15.59 -2.78 -15.16
CA THR A 133 15.19 -1.49 -15.74
C THR A 133 14.84 -1.69 -17.23
N GLY A 134 13.56 -1.58 -17.58
CA GLY A 134 13.10 -1.67 -18.98
C GLY A 134 12.09 -2.77 -19.31
N GLU A 135 11.73 -3.65 -18.36
CA GLU A 135 10.62 -4.58 -18.60
C GLU A 135 9.26 -3.85 -18.61
N GLU A 136 8.51 -3.97 -19.70
CA GLU A 136 7.12 -3.51 -19.77
C GLU A 136 6.28 -4.20 -18.69
N ILE A 137 5.55 -3.41 -17.90
CA ILE A 137 4.59 -3.94 -16.93
C ILE A 137 3.46 -4.61 -17.72
N GLN A 138 3.48 -5.94 -17.77
CA GLN A 138 2.42 -6.71 -18.40
C GLN A 138 1.09 -6.50 -17.64
N PRO A 139 -0.06 -6.43 -18.33
CA PRO A 139 -1.36 -6.43 -17.67
C PRO A 139 -1.48 -7.62 -16.71
N LEU A 140 -2.01 -7.39 -15.51
CA LEU A 140 -2.16 -8.41 -14.47
C LEU A 140 -3.00 -9.62 -14.91
N GLY A 141 -3.72 -9.54 -16.03
CA GLY A 141 -4.60 -10.56 -16.58
C GLY A 141 -5.80 -9.93 -17.28
N ARG A 142 -6.83 -10.73 -17.55
CA ARG A 142 -8.11 -10.21 -18.07
C ARG A 142 -8.79 -9.31 -17.05
N ALA A 143 -9.47 -8.26 -17.53
CA ALA A 143 -10.18 -7.31 -16.68
C ALA A 143 -11.14 -8.02 -15.72
N GLY A 144 -11.01 -7.76 -14.41
CA GLY A 144 -11.86 -8.32 -13.35
C GLY A 144 -11.30 -9.58 -12.66
N VAL A 145 -10.40 -10.33 -13.29
CA VAL A 145 -9.83 -11.56 -12.69
C VAL A 145 -8.97 -11.23 -11.46
N SER A 146 -8.13 -10.20 -11.54
CA SER A 146 -7.28 -9.79 -10.41
C SER A 146 -8.10 -9.46 -9.16
N ARG A 147 -9.18 -8.69 -9.32
CA ARG A 147 -10.09 -8.30 -8.24
C ARG A 147 -10.76 -9.51 -7.56
N VAL A 148 -11.12 -10.53 -8.34
CA VAL A 148 -11.71 -11.78 -7.80
C VAL A 148 -10.68 -12.56 -6.98
N ILE A 149 -9.44 -12.66 -7.46
CA ILE A 149 -8.37 -13.34 -6.75
C ILE A 149 -8.00 -12.59 -5.46
N GLU A 150 -7.93 -11.25 -5.52
CA GLU A 150 -7.73 -10.39 -4.35
C GLU A 150 -8.81 -10.61 -3.28
N ASP A 151 -10.10 -10.63 -3.68
CA ASP A 151 -11.21 -10.84 -2.74
C ASP A 151 -11.15 -12.22 -2.08
N ALA A 152 -10.80 -13.26 -2.85
CA ALA A 152 -10.65 -14.61 -2.31
C ALA A 152 -9.46 -14.74 -1.34
N LEU A 153 -8.34 -14.06 -1.61
CA LEU A 153 -7.19 -14.01 -0.70
C LEU A 153 -7.54 -13.30 0.61
N LEU A 154 -8.20 -12.14 0.51
CA LEU A 154 -8.64 -11.34 1.67
C LEU A 154 -9.63 -12.12 2.54
N ARG A 155 -10.58 -12.82 1.91
CA ARG A 155 -11.64 -13.57 2.61
C ARG A 155 -11.27 -15.01 2.93
N ARG A 156 -10.05 -15.45 2.60
CA ARG A 156 -9.58 -16.85 2.70
C ARG A 156 -10.62 -17.82 2.11
N ARG A 157 -11.00 -17.61 0.86
CA ARG A 157 -11.98 -18.41 0.13
C ARG A 157 -11.33 -19.18 -1.01
N VAL A 158 -11.89 -20.36 -1.29
CA VAL A 158 -11.49 -21.19 -2.45
C VAL A 158 -11.83 -20.45 -3.74
N LEU A 159 -10.92 -20.48 -4.71
CA LEU A 159 -11.12 -19.93 -6.04
C LEU A 159 -11.40 -21.03 -7.04
N ARG A 160 -12.42 -20.84 -7.87
CA ARG A 160 -12.57 -21.61 -9.10
C ARG A 160 -11.94 -20.84 -10.26
N LEU A 161 -10.97 -21.45 -10.92
CA LEU A 161 -10.22 -20.89 -12.03
C LEU A 161 -10.46 -21.69 -13.30
N ASP A 162 -10.76 -20.99 -14.40
CA ASP A 162 -10.59 -21.55 -15.74
C ASP A 162 -9.21 -21.14 -16.26
N TYR A 163 -8.31 -22.11 -16.33
CA TYR A 163 -6.90 -21.89 -16.63
C TYR A 163 -6.52 -22.48 -17.98
N ALA A 164 -5.93 -21.66 -18.85
CA ALA A 164 -5.34 -22.11 -20.10
C ALA A 164 -3.89 -22.58 -19.86
N ASP A 165 -3.61 -23.83 -20.18
CA ASP A 165 -2.24 -24.34 -20.14
C ASP A 165 -1.36 -23.78 -21.28
N ARG A 166 -0.10 -24.24 -21.38
CA ARG A 166 0.83 -23.79 -22.42
C ARG A 166 0.39 -24.16 -23.84
N LYS A 167 -0.42 -25.22 -23.99
CA LYS A 167 -0.96 -25.71 -25.25
C LYS A 167 -2.33 -25.07 -25.57
N GLY A 168 -2.82 -24.21 -24.69
CA GLY A 168 -4.11 -23.53 -24.83
C GLY A 168 -5.31 -24.36 -24.38
N ALA A 169 -5.11 -25.52 -23.77
CA ALA A 169 -6.21 -26.31 -23.24
C ALA A 169 -6.74 -25.69 -21.95
N LEU A 170 -8.05 -25.48 -21.91
CA LEU A 170 -8.73 -24.92 -20.74
C LEU A 170 -9.03 -26.03 -19.72
N THR A 171 -8.65 -25.78 -18.48
CA THR A 171 -8.98 -26.65 -17.33
C THR A 171 -9.66 -25.84 -16.25
N SER A 172 -10.73 -26.36 -15.68
CA SER A 172 -11.39 -25.74 -14.53
C SER A 172 -10.87 -26.37 -13.24
N ARG A 173 -10.44 -25.54 -12.28
CA ARG A 173 -9.77 -26.01 -11.06
C ARG A 173 -10.21 -25.21 -9.84
N ASP A 174 -10.48 -25.93 -8.76
CA ASP A 174 -10.66 -25.32 -7.44
C ASP A 174 -9.30 -25.24 -6.75
N VAL A 175 -8.90 -24.03 -6.36
CA VAL A 175 -7.59 -23.73 -5.79
C VAL A 175 -7.70 -22.92 -4.50
N GLU A 176 -6.80 -23.16 -3.57
CA GLU A 176 -6.71 -22.42 -2.30
C GLU A 176 -5.61 -21.37 -2.46
N PRO A 177 -5.96 -20.08 -2.67
CA PRO A 177 -4.97 -19.07 -3.01
C PRO A 177 -4.07 -18.73 -1.83
N GLY A 178 -2.76 -18.65 -2.12
CA GLY A 178 -1.74 -18.43 -1.12
C GLY A 178 -1.02 -17.10 -1.27
N VAL A 179 -0.16 -17.01 -2.28
CA VAL A 179 0.84 -15.93 -2.44
C VAL A 179 0.82 -15.44 -3.89
N PHE A 180 0.92 -14.12 -4.07
CA PHE A 180 1.23 -13.53 -5.37
C PHE A 180 2.73 -13.39 -5.55
N LEU A 181 3.21 -13.80 -6.72
CA LEU A 181 4.61 -13.68 -7.11
C LEU A 181 4.74 -12.83 -8.36
N GLY A 182 5.59 -11.80 -8.29
CA GLY A 182 6.12 -11.13 -9.47
C GLY A 182 7.33 -11.92 -10.00
N GLY A 183 7.24 -12.42 -11.23
CA GLY A 183 8.31 -13.16 -11.89
C GLY A 183 9.03 -12.36 -12.98
N ARG A 184 10.03 -12.98 -13.63
CA ARG A 184 10.78 -12.40 -14.77
C ARG A 184 9.86 -12.09 -15.95
N GLY A 185 10.16 -11.02 -16.71
CA GLY A 185 9.38 -10.60 -17.88
C GLY A 185 8.08 -9.86 -17.56
N GLY A 186 7.96 -9.29 -16.36
CA GLY A 186 6.79 -8.51 -15.94
C GLY A 186 5.51 -9.31 -15.62
N PHE A 187 5.52 -10.65 -15.66
CA PHE A 187 4.34 -11.48 -15.43
C PHE A 187 4.06 -11.71 -13.93
N TRP A 188 2.77 -11.79 -13.60
CA TRP A 188 2.28 -12.14 -12.27
C TRP A 188 1.86 -13.61 -12.19
N TYR A 189 2.11 -14.20 -11.03
CA TYR A 189 1.83 -15.59 -10.71
C TYR A 189 1.07 -15.70 -9.39
N LEU A 190 0.13 -16.63 -9.30
CA LEU A 190 -0.58 -17.03 -8.09
C LEU A 190 -0.06 -18.41 -7.67
N VAL A 191 0.51 -18.51 -6.48
CA VAL A 191 0.79 -19.78 -5.83
C VAL A 191 -0.45 -20.21 -5.08
N ALA A 192 -0.94 -21.41 -5.36
CA ALA A 192 -2.14 -21.94 -4.74
C ALA A 192 -2.07 -23.46 -4.61
N TRP A 193 -2.75 -24.01 -3.59
CA TRP A 193 -2.99 -25.44 -3.51
C TRP A 193 -4.02 -25.84 -4.55
N CYS A 194 -3.66 -26.70 -5.49
CA CYS A 194 -4.56 -27.16 -6.54
C CYS A 194 -5.25 -28.44 -6.10
N ARG A 195 -6.54 -28.38 -5.74
CA ARG A 195 -7.28 -29.54 -5.23
C ARG A 195 -7.38 -30.70 -6.22
N LEU A 196 -7.44 -30.37 -7.51
CA LEU A 196 -7.43 -31.39 -8.58
C LEU A 196 -6.13 -32.20 -8.62
N ARG A 197 -5.01 -31.61 -8.19
CA ARG A 197 -3.67 -32.23 -8.25
C ARG A 197 -3.13 -32.59 -6.87
N ASP A 198 -3.86 -32.24 -5.82
CA ASP A 198 -3.50 -32.40 -4.42
C ASP A 198 -2.07 -31.93 -4.10
N ASP A 199 -1.70 -30.78 -4.67
CA ASP A 199 -0.33 -30.25 -4.61
C ASP A 199 -0.30 -28.74 -4.86
N VAL A 200 0.79 -28.08 -4.46
CA VAL A 200 1.03 -26.65 -4.73
C VAL A 200 1.36 -26.44 -6.19
N ARG A 201 0.70 -25.45 -6.81
CA ARG A 201 0.91 -25.08 -8.20
C ARG A 201 1.01 -23.58 -8.36
N VAL A 202 1.74 -23.18 -9.39
CA VAL A 202 1.95 -21.78 -9.76
C VAL A 202 1.14 -21.48 -11.02
N PHE A 203 0.23 -20.52 -10.92
CA PHE A 203 -0.69 -20.12 -11.98
C PHE A 203 -0.32 -18.73 -12.49
N ARG A 204 0.09 -18.62 -13.75
CA ARG A 204 0.26 -17.31 -14.39
C ARG A 204 -1.08 -16.58 -14.55
N LEU A 205 -1.19 -15.36 -14.04
CA LEU A 205 -2.47 -14.65 -14.03
C LEU A 205 -2.96 -14.28 -15.45
N ASP A 206 -2.05 -14.03 -16.39
CA ASP A 206 -2.39 -13.74 -17.80
C ASP A 206 -3.07 -14.91 -18.52
N ARG A 207 -2.87 -16.14 -18.02
CA ARG A 207 -3.48 -17.37 -18.55
C ARG A 207 -4.78 -17.78 -17.88
N ILE A 208 -5.24 -17.01 -16.89
CA ILE A 208 -6.54 -17.24 -16.25
C ILE A 208 -7.62 -16.63 -17.15
N ALA A 209 -8.44 -17.51 -17.75
CA ALA A 209 -9.52 -17.13 -18.63
C ALA A 209 -10.71 -16.55 -17.85
N SER A 210 -11.01 -17.14 -16.69
CA SER A 210 -12.06 -16.70 -15.77
C SER A 210 -11.72 -17.10 -14.32
N ALA A 211 -12.25 -16.36 -13.34
CA ALA A 211 -12.13 -16.69 -11.93
C ALA A 211 -13.46 -16.38 -11.21
N SER A 212 -13.81 -17.20 -10.22
CA SER A 212 -14.93 -16.94 -9.31
C SER A 212 -14.59 -17.37 -7.88
N VAL A 213 -15.08 -16.60 -6.90
CA VAL A 213 -14.94 -16.93 -5.47
C VAL A 213 -16.00 -17.95 -5.09
N SER A 214 -15.57 -19.04 -4.45
CA SER A 214 -16.48 -20.01 -3.83
C SER A 214 -16.91 -19.54 -2.44
N ASP A 215 -18.04 -20.04 -1.95
CA ASP A 215 -18.48 -19.82 -0.58
C ASP A 215 -17.62 -20.57 0.45
N GLU A 216 -16.85 -21.56 0.00
CA GLU A 216 -15.99 -22.39 0.85
C GLU A 216 -14.75 -21.64 1.34
N ARG A 217 -14.45 -21.77 2.64
CA ARG A 217 -13.21 -21.24 3.24
C ARG A 217 -12.02 -22.14 2.94
N CYS A 218 -10.87 -21.53 2.71
CA CYS A 218 -9.60 -22.25 2.65
C CYS A 218 -9.33 -22.91 4.01
N PRO A 219 -8.95 -24.20 4.04
CA PRO A 219 -8.31 -24.80 5.20
C PRO A 219 -7.02 -24.05 5.55
N ASP A 220 -6.67 -23.97 6.84
CA ASP A 220 -5.37 -23.42 7.27
C ASP A 220 -4.27 -24.42 6.90
N ARG A 221 -3.69 -24.24 5.71
CA ARG A 221 -2.50 -24.97 5.25
C ARG A 221 -1.29 -24.03 5.31
N PRO A 222 -0.21 -24.39 6.02
CA PRO A 222 1.01 -23.58 6.01
C PRO A 222 1.64 -23.61 4.62
N LEU A 223 1.61 -22.47 3.93
CA LEU A 223 2.22 -22.31 2.60
C LEU A 223 3.71 -21.96 2.67
N GLU A 224 4.24 -21.71 3.88
CA GLU A 224 5.60 -21.24 4.16
C GLU A 224 6.69 -22.19 3.66
N GLY A 225 6.45 -23.50 3.65
CA GLY A 225 7.41 -24.49 3.15
C GLY A 225 7.58 -24.51 1.63
N TYR A 226 6.59 -24.00 0.89
CA TYR A 226 6.60 -24.02 -0.58
C TYR A 226 7.22 -22.76 -1.17
N VAL A 227 7.32 -21.69 -0.37
CA VAL A 227 7.83 -20.36 -0.74
C VAL A 227 9.31 -20.40 -1.15
N THR A 228 10.12 -21.24 -0.48
CA THR A 228 11.55 -21.38 -0.78
C THR A 228 11.84 -22.06 -2.10
N ASP A 229 10.93 -22.92 -2.56
CA ASP A 229 11.11 -23.72 -3.77
C ASP A 229 10.54 -23.02 -5.01
N VAL A 230 9.77 -21.93 -4.85
CA VAL A 230 9.10 -21.29 -5.99
C VAL A 230 10.06 -20.67 -7.02
N PRO A 231 11.18 -20.03 -6.63
CA PRO A 231 12.20 -19.61 -7.60
C PRO A 231 12.67 -20.79 -8.46
N ASP A 232 12.89 -21.95 -7.85
CA ASP A 232 13.28 -23.18 -8.54
C ASP A 232 12.12 -23.77 -9.35
N MET A 233 10.86 -23.71 -8.91
CA MET A 233 9.70 -24.17 -9.70
C MET A 233 9.46 -23.33 -10.96
N ILE A 234 9.74 -22.01 -10.89
CA ILE A 234 9.66 -21.11 -12.05
C ILE A 234 10.82 -21.40 -13.02
N VAL A 235 12.02 -21.68 -12.51
CA VAL A 235 13.25 -21.92 -13.31
C VAL A 235 13.32 -23.33 -13.88
N HIS A 236 12.89 -24.34 -13.13
CA HIS A 236 12.95 -25.77 -13.49
C HIS A 236 11.64 -26.33 -14.05
N GLY A 237 10.73 -25.46 -14.49
CA GLY A 237 9.63 -25.87 -15.35
C GLY A 237 8.53 -26.68 -14.67
N THR A 238 8.35 -26.56 -13.34
CA THR A 238 7.11 -27.03 -12.68
C THR A 238 5.90 -26.11 -13.00
N LEU A 239 6.04 -25.28 -14.03
CA LEU A 239 4.96 -24.65 -14.77
C LEU A 239 4.21 -25.76 -15.52
N LEU A 240 3.00 -26.09 -15.06
CA LEU A 240 2.12 -27.13 -15.61
C LEU A 240 2.30 -27.39 -17.13
N ASP A 241 2.75 -28.61 -17.46
CA ASP A 241 2.75 -29.23 -18.81
C ASP A 241 1.37 -29.71 -19.27
#